data_AF-A0A853M8K9-F1
#
_entry.id   AF-A0A853M8K9-F1
#
_cell.length_a   1.000
_cell.length_b   1.000
_cell.length_c   1.000
_cell.angle_alpha   90.00
_cell.angle_beta   90.00
_cell.angle_gamma   90.00
#
_symmetry.space_group_name_H-M   'P 1'
#
loop_
_entity.id
_entity.type
_entity.pdbx_description
1 polymer ?
#
loop_
_entity_poly.entity_id
_entity_poly.type
_entity_poly.pdbx_seq_one_letter_code
_entity_poly.pdbx_strand_id
1 'polypeptide(L)'
;MERVQEAARLAQIADFIEGREGGYEEIVGERGIRLSGGQRQRIGIARALYKRASVIVLDEATSALDNSTEKEVMAAIEGLSHQLTVILIAHRLSTLEKCDRIFQLDQGQVRQESKG
;
A
#
# COMPACT_ATOMS: atom_id res chain seq x y z
N MET A 1 4.83 -17.87 -10.06
CA MET A 1 4.61 -17.62 -8.62
C MET A 1 5.51 -16.51 -8.08
N GLU A 2 6.77 -16.43 -8.52
CA GLU A 2 7.75 -15.41 -8.12
C GLU A 2 7.22 -13.96 -8.02
N ARG A 3 6.47 -13.48 -9.02
CA ARG A 3 5.91 -12.12 -9.00
C ARG A 3 4.86 -11.89 -7.90
N VAL A 4 4.11 -12.92 -7.53
CA VAL A 4 3.14 -12.84 -6.42
C VAL A 4 3.88 -12.71 -5.10
N GLN A 5 4.93 -13.51 -4.91
CA GLN A 5 5.79 -13.46 -3.72
C GLN A 5 6.49 -12.11 -3.60
N GLU A 6 7.01 -11.58 -4.71
CA GLU A 6 7.65 -10.26 -4.71
C GLU A 6 6.69 -9.15 -4.29
N ALA A 7 5.49 -9.14 -4.87
CA ALA A 7 4.46 -8.18 -4.49
C ALA A 7 4.03 -8.33 -3.02
N ALA A 8 3.99 -9.56 -2.50
CA ALA A 8 3.69 -9.83 -1.11
C ALA A 8 4.81 -9.36 -0.16
N ARG A 9 6.09 -9.47 -0.56
CA ARG A 9 7.23 -8.96 0.23
C ARG A 9 7.22 -7.44 0.28
N LEU A 10 7.05 -6.77 -0.86
CA LEU A 10 6.96 -5.30 -0.91
C LEU A 10 5.80 -4.76 -0.06
N ALA A 11 4.69 -5.49 -0.01
CA ALA A 11 3.54 -5.14 0.83
C ALA A 11 3.65 -5.64 2.28
N GLN A 12 4.81 -6.15 2.71
CA GLN A 12 5.06 -6.67 4.05
C GLN A 12 4.05 -7.74 4.50
N ILE A 13 3.59 -8.62 3.60
CA ILE A 13 2.59 -9.66 3.92
C ILE A 13 3.08 -11.09 3.63
N ALA A 14 4.25 -11.24 3.02
CA ALA A 14 4.82 -12.55 2.67
C ALA A 14 4.94 -13.48 3.89
N ASP A 15 5.57 -13.03 4.98
CA ASP A 15 5.76 -13.85 6.20
C ASP A 15 4.44 -14.32 6.79
N PHE A 16 3.41 -13.47 6.76
CA PHE A 16 2.07 -13.85 7.20
C PHE A 16 1.48 -14.94 6.33
N ILE A 17 1.63 -14.86 5.01
CA ILE A 17 1.11 -15.86 4.07
C ILE A 17 1.88 -17.18 4.25
N GLU A 18 3.22 -17.12 4.29
CA GLU A 18 4.11 -18.27 4.38
C GLU A 18 4.03 -18.99 5.73
N GLY A 19 3.63 -18.28 6.79
CA GLY A 19 3.36 -18.87 8.11
C GLY A 19 2.06 -19.68 8.21
N ARG A 20 1.21 -19.71 7.17
CA ARG A 20 -0.05 -20.47 7.17
C ARG A 20 0.11 -21.83 6.53
N GLU A 21 -0.67 -22.81 6.99
CA GLU A 21 -0.66 -24.19 6.46
C GLU A 21 -0.92 -24.24 4.94
N GLY A 22 -1.85 -23.42 4.44
CA GLY A 22 -2.17 -23.36 3.00
C GLY A 22 -1.30 -22.37 2.20
N GLY A 23 -0.43 -21.60 2.86
CA GLY A 23 0.43 -20.62 2.19
C GLY A 23 -0.35 -19.66 1.27
N TYR A 24 0.19 -19.45 0.06
CA TYR A 24 -0.42 -18.62 -0.99
C TYR A 24 -1.69 -19.22 -1.60
N GLU A 25 -1.94 -20.51 -1.41
CA GLU A 25 -3.12 -21.21 -1.92
C GLU A 25 -4.28 -21.21 -0.90
N GLU A 26 -4.08 -20.64 0.29
CA GLU A 26 -5.10 -20.64 1.31
C GLU A 26 -6.29 -19.75 0.94
N ILE A 27 -7.48 -20.33 0.97
CA ILE A 27 -8.73 -19.60 0.83
C ILE A 27 -8.93 -18.76 2.10
N VAL A 28 -9.25 -17.46 1.98
CA VAL A 28 -9.41 -16.54 3.13
C VAL A 28 -10.88 -16.29 3.52
N GLY A 29 -11.78 -17.12 3.01
CA GLY A 29 -13.23 -16.98 3.17
C GLY A 29 -13.83 -15.88 2.30
N GLU A 30 -15.16 -15.77 2.30
CA GLU A 30 -15.86 -14.75 1.50
C GLU A 30 -15.42 -13.35 1.93
N ARG A 31 -15.08 -12.50 0.95
CA ARG A 31 -14.58 -11.12 1.16
C ARG A 31 -13.38 -11.03 2.12
N GLY A 32 -12.61 -12.10 2.30
CA GLY A 32 -11.45 -12.12 3.19
C GLY A 32 -11.80 -11.98 4.66
N ILE A 33 -12.91 -12.57 5.10
CA ILE A 33 -13.37 -12.53 6.49
C ILE A 33 -12.37 -13.12 7.48
N ARG A 34 -11.48 -14.03 7.04
CA ARG A 34 -10.41 -14.62 7.87
C ARG A 34 -9.18 -13.72 8.08
N LEU A 35 -9.22 -12.49 7.57
CA LEU A 35 -8.10 -11.55 7.63
C LEU A 35 -8.44 -10.37 8.56
N SER A 36 -7.42 -9.80 9.18
CA SER A 36 -7.55 -8.50 9.85
C SER A 36 -7.69 -7.37 8.81
N GLY A 37 -8.08 -6.17 9.27
CA GLY A 37 -8.15 -4.98 8.41
C GLY A 37 -6.81 -4.67 7.72
N GLY A 38 -5.73 -4.63 8.50
CA GLY A 38 -4.38 -4.39 7.99
C GLY A 38 -3.88 -5.49 7.05
N GLN A 39 -4.24 -6.75 7.26
CA GLN A 39 -3.91 -7.84 6.34
C GLN A 39 -4.63 -7.67 4.99
N ARG A 40 -5.93 -7.33 4.99
CA ARG A 40 -6.67 -7.03 3.75
C ARG A 40 -6.08 -5.85 3.00
N GLN A 41 -5.69 -4.78 3.71
CA GLN A 41 -5.03 -3.63 3.11
C GLN A 41 -3.71 -4.00 2.45
N ARG A 42 -2.82 -4.71 3.16
CA ARG A 42 -1.55 -5.18 2.58
C ARG A 42 -1.75 -6.08 1.36
N ILE A 43 -2.76 -6.95 1.35
CA ILE A 43 -3.12 -7.73 0.14
C ILE A 43 -3.58 -6.80 -1.00
N GLY A 44 -4.35 -5.75 -0.70
CA GLY A 44 -4.73 -4.72 -1.67
C GLY A 44 -3.52 -4.01 -2.28
N ILE A 45 -2.54 -3.64 -1.45
CA ILE A 45 -1.28 -3.02 -1.87
C ILE A 45 -0.47 -4.01 -2.73
N ALA A 46 -0.30 -5.25 -2.28
CA ALA A 46 0.36 -6.30 -3.05
C ALA A 46 -0.30 -6.47 -4.43
N ARG A 47 -1.63 -6.43 -4.51
CA ARG A 47 -2.35 -6.51 -5.79
C ARG A 47 -2.06 -5.31 -6.70
N ALA A 48 -1.95 -4.10 -6.15
CA ALA A 48 -1.58 -2.91 -6.91
C ALA A 48 -0.14 -3.02 -7.46
N LEU A 49 0.81 -3.38 -6.60
CA LEU A 49 2.22 -3.57 -6.97
C LEU A 49 2.41 -4.71 -7.97
N TYR A 50 1.65 -5.81 -7.80
CA TYR A 50 1.66 -6.93 -8.73
C TYR A 50 1.39 -6.47 -10.15
N LYS A 51 0.52 -5.47 -10.38
CA LYS A 51 0.15 -5.04 -11.74
C LYS A 51 1.29 -4.39 -12.52
N ARG A 52 2.34 -3.87 -11.87
CA ARG A 52 3.40 -3.07 -12.51
C ARG A 52 2.82 -1.94 -13.38
N ALA A 53 1.81 -1.25 -12.85
CA ALA A 53 1.27 -0.07 -13.51
C ALA A 53 2.30 1.07 -13.46
N SER A 54 2.27 1.97 -14.44
CA SER A 54 3.08 3.20 -14.41
C SER A 54 2.56 4.23 -13.40
N VAL A 55 1.28 4.09 -12.99
CA VAL A 55 0.62 4.94 -12.00
C VAL A 55 -0.14 4.06 -11.01
N ILE A 56 0.03 4.31 -9.72
CA ILE A 56 -0.77 3.70 -8.65
C ILE A 56 -1.45 4.80 -7.84
N VAL A 57 -2.73 4.60 -7.55
CA VAL A 57 -3.51 5.45 -6.64
C VAL A 57 -3.77 4.68 -5.36
N LEU A 58 -3.39 5.26 -4.24
CA LEU A 58 -3.56 4.69 -2.90
C LEU A 58 -4.51 5.58 -2.11
N ASP A 59 -5.74 5.09 -1.91
CA ASP A 59 -6.76 5.79 -1.14
C ASP A 59 -6.80 5.25 0.28
N GLU A 60 -6.19 5.99 1.22
CA GLU A 60 -6.05 5.58 2.63
C GLU A 60 -5.53 4.14 2.82
N ALA A 61 -4.67 3.69 1.91
CA ALA A 61 -4.30 2.28 1.82
C ALA A 61 -3.60 1.71 3.07
N THR A 62 -3.13 2.59 3.96
CA THR A 62 -2.40 2.26 5.19
C THR A 62 -3.19 2.51 6.48
N SER A 63 -4.45 2.95 6.40
CA SER A 63 -5.21 3.43 7.58
C SER A 63 -5.48 2.37 8.66
N ALA A 64 -5.47 1.09 8.31
CA ALA A 64 -5.64 -0.04 9.23
C ALA A 64 -4.31 -0.75 9.58
N LEU A 65 -3.16 -0.16 9.23
CA LEU A 65 -1.84 -0.63 9.60
C LEU A 65 -1.36 0.04 10.89
N ASP A 66 -0.55 -0.69 11.65
CA ASP A 66 0.25 -0.10 12.72
C ASP A 66 1.40 0.75 12.12
N ASN A 67 1.94 1.66 12.93
CA ASN A 67 2.93 2.64 12.47
C ASN A 67 4.23 2.02 11.96
N SER A 68 4.66 0.86 12.47
CA SER A 68 5.85 0.15 11.99
C SER A 68 5.61 -0.42 10.60
N THR A 69 4.54 -1.19 10.44
CA THR A 69 4.16 -1.78 9.16
C THR A 69 3.90 -0.72 8.09
N GLU A 70 3.22 0.38 8.44
CA GLU A 70 2.99 1.51 7.53
C GLU A 70 4.32 2.08 7.00
N LYS A 71 5.29 2.32 7.88
CA LYS A 71 6.60 2.86 7.47
C LYS A 71 7.35 1.95 6.51
N GLU A 72 7.36 0.64 6.79
CA GLU A 72 8.05 -0.34 5.96
C GLU A 72 7.40 -0.46 4.57
N VAL A 73 6.07 -0.50 4.51
CA VAL A 73 5.33 -0.54 3.24
C VAL A 73 5.56 0.73 2.42
N MET A 74 5.50 1.91 3.07
CA MET A 74 5.75 3.18 2.38
C MET A 74 7.19 3.28 1.88
N ALA A 75 8.18 2.84 2.66
CA ALA A 75 9.57 2.78 2.23
C ALA A 75 9.77 1.82 1.03
N ALA A 76 9.08 0.68 1.00
CA ALA A 76 9.12 -0.24 -0.13
C ALA A 76 8.52 0.39 -1.40
N ILE A 77 7.43 1.15 -1.28
CA ILE A 77 6.81 1.88 -2.39
C ILE A 77 7.72 3.03 -2.87
N GLU A 78 8.34 3.77 -1.95
CA GLU A 78 9.30 4.84 -2.24
C GLU A 78 10.50 4.32 -3.03
N GLY A 79 11.00 3.11 -2.70
CA GLY A 79 12.07 2.45 -3.47
C GLY A 79 11.72 2.15 -4.93
N LEU A 80 10.44 2.18 -5.29
CA LEU A 80 9.95 1.97 -6.66
C LEU A 80 9.71 3.29 -7.43
N SER A 81 9.88 4.44 -6.77
CA SER A 81 9.52 5.78 -7.29
C SER A 81 10.15 6.12 -8.64
N HIS A 82 11.37 5.64 -8.93
CA HIS A 82 12.02 5.86 -10.22
C HIS A 82 11.34 5.15 -11.41
N GLN A 83 10.42 4.23 -11.14
CA GLN A 83 9.72 3.43 -12.15
C GLN A 83 8.19 3.61 -12.10
N LEU A 84 7.68 4.38 -11.13
CA LEU A 84 6.28 4.42 -10.77
C LEU A 84 5.87 5.81 -10.29
N THR A 85 4.78 6.36 -10.82
CA THR A 85 4.09 7.51 -10.21
C THR A 85 3.10 7.03 -9.15
N VAL A 86 3.16 7.60 -7.95
CA VAL A 86 2.25 7.28 -6.85
C VAL A 86 1.40 8.50 -6.51
N ILE A 87 0.08 8.33 -6.54
CA ILE A 87 -0.88 9.32 -6.05
C ILE A 87 -1.43 8.78 -4.74
N LEU A 88 -1.16 9.48 -3.65
CA LEU A 88 -1.54 9.05 -2.30
C LEU A 88 -2.55 10.01 -1.70
N ILE A 89 -3.62 9.46 -1.15
CA ILE A 89 -4.59 10.15 -0.32
C ILE A 89 -4.29 9.74 1.12
N ALA A 90 -3.91 10.71 1.95
CA ALA A 90 -3.47 10.46 3.32
C ALA A 90 -4.17 11.41 4.32
N HIS A 91 -4.46 10.88 5.51
CA HIS A 91 -4.94 11.64 6.66
C HIS A 91 -3.85 11.91 7.71
N ARG A 92 -2.64 11.41 7.50
CA ARG A 92 -1.51 11.53 8.43
C ARG A 92 -0.41 12.40 7.82
N LEU A 93 0.03 13.39 8.58
CA LEU A 93 1.06 14.34 8.13
C LEU A 93 2.40 13.64 7.85
N SER A 94 2.76 12.63 8.64
CA SER A 94 3.99 11.84 8.46
C SER A 94 4.09 11.15 7.09
N THR A 95 2.94 10.86 6.48
CA THR A 95 2.87 10.25 5.16
C THR A 95 3.05 11.30 4.05
N LEU A 96 2.66 12.55 4.32
CA LEU A 96 2.82 13.68 3.40
C LEU A 96 4.27 14.15 3.30
N GLU A 97 5.06 14.05 4.38
CA GLU A 97 6.50 14.41 4.41
C GLU A 97 7.37 13.60 3.43
N LYS A 98 6.81 12.57 2.80
CA LYS A 98 7.50 11.70 1.82
C LYS A 98 7.06 11.95 0.39
N CYS A 99 6.13 12.86 0.15
CA CYS A 99 5.57 13.12 -1.16
C CYS A 99 6.39 14.20 -1.89
N ASP A 100 6.70 14.01 -3.18
CA ASP A 100 7.37 15.05 -3.97
C ASP A 100 6.53 16.34 -4.07
N ARG A 101 5.20 16.17 -4.15
CA ARG A 101 4.21 17.25 -4.21
C ARG A 101 3.00 16.89 -3.36
N ILE A 102 2.47 17.90 -2.68
CA ILE A 102 1.28 17.79 -1.83
C ILE A 102 0.23 18.73 -2.39
N PHE A 103 -0.98 18.22 -2.60
CA PHE A 103 -2.12 18.99 -3.07
C PHE A 103 -3.21 19.00 -1.99
N GLN A 104 -3.62 20.19 -1.57
CA GLN A 104 -4.80 20.35 -0.71
C GLN A 104 -6.04 20.54 -1.58
N LEU A 105 -6.99 19.61 -1.43
CA LEU A 105 -8.30 19.68 -2.07
C LEU A 105 -9.34 20.24 -1.10
N ASP A 106 -10.17 21.17 -1.57
CA ASP A 106 -11.31 21.70 -0.82
C ASP A 106 -12.44 22.05 -1.81
N GLN A 107 -13.66 21.60 -1.50
CA GLN A 107 -14.85 21.77 -2.33
C GLN A 107 -14.64 21.41 -3.82
N GLY A 108 -13.89 20.33 -4.09
CA GLY A 108 -13.63 19.86 -5.45
C GLY A 108 -12.59 20.68 -6.23
N GLN A 109 -11.87 21.60 -5.57
CA GLN A 109 -10.82 22.42 -6.17
C GLN A 109 -9.49 22.24 -5.45
N VAL A 110 -8.38 22.35 -6.18
CA VAL A 110 -7.04 22.45 -5.59
C VAL A 110 -6.88 23.85 -5.01
N ARG A 111 -6.72 23.95 -3.69
CA ARG A 111 -6.50 25.23 -2.98
C ARG A 111 -5.04 25.57 -2.82
N GLN A 112 -4.22 24.55 -2.58
CA GLN A 112 -2.82 24.71 -2.30
C GLN A 112 -2.02 23.59 -2.95
N GLU A 113 -0.84 23.97 -3.40
CA GLU A 113 0.23 23.06 -3.80
C GLU A 113 1.48 23.42 -2.98
N SER A 114 2.14 22.41 -2.43
CA SER A 114 3.46 22.53 -1.83
C SER A 114 4.38 21.42 -2.31
N LYS A 115 5.69 21.67 -2.28
CA LYS A 115 6.70 20.61 -2.35
C LYS A 115 6.77 19.94 -0.97
N GLY A 116 6.83 18.61 -0.94
CA GLY A 116 7.13 17.89 0.30
C GLY A 116 8.63 17.82 0.58
#